data_AF-A0A7Y8LXU7-F1
#
_entry.id   AF-A0A7Y8LXU7-F1
#
_cell.length_a   1.000
_cell.length_b   1.000
_cell.length_c   1.000
_cell.angle_alpha   90.00
_cell.angle_beta   90.00
_cell.angle_gamma   90.00
#
_symmetry.space_group_name_H-M   'P 1'
#
loop_
_entity.id
_entity.type
_entity.pdbx_description
1 polymer ?
#
loop_
_entity_poly.entity_id
_entity_poly.type
_entity_poly.pdbx_seq_one_letter_code
_entity_poly.pdbx_strand_id
1 'polypeptide(L)'
;MDEYFYWNTPYNGIISDISIQGGVNTNSGDPLDIKTEYLYTLFLNGVIGKTDYEKIALQLAIWRIEEEFGDPNAIGFNYGYSFLPDEIITLANDYYGLSVPPDFIGNIMVLNLYTSSGAYVQSQLISTPVPEPATLLLLGSGLVGFGILGRKRFRRKN
;
A
#
# COMPACT_ATOMS: atom_id res chain seq x y z
N MET A 1 -19.46 -5.19 -2.49
CA MET A 1 -18.34 -5.23 -1.52
C MET A 1 -18.44 -6.60 -0.92
N ASP A 2 -17.65 -7.50 -1.48
CA ASP A 2 -17.89 -8.93 -1.35
C ASP A 2 -16.85 -9.58 -0.43
N GLU A 3 -15.84 -8.81 -0.01
CA GLU A 3 -14.77 -9.20 0.90
C GLU A 3 -14.66 -8.24 2.09
N TYR A 4 -14.50 -8.81 3.29
CA TYR A 4 -14.38 -8.04 4.53
C TYR A 4 -13.20 -8.54 5.37
N PHE A 5 -12.47 -7.60 5.96
CA PHE A 5 -11.47 -7.89 6.98
C PHE A 5 -12.10 -7.82 8.38
N TYR A 6 -11.85 -8.85 9.20
CA TYR A 6 -12.26 -8.86 10.60
C TYR A 6 -11.06 -8.68 11.54
N TRP A 7 -11.17 -7.70 12.44
CA TRP A 7 -10.21 -7.47 13.51
C TRP A 7 -10.06 -8.70 14.42
N ASN A 8 -8.87 -8.88 14.99
CA ASN A 8 -8.54 -9.97 15.92
C ASN A 8 -8.76 -11.39 15.35
N THR A 9 -8.75 -11.52 14.01
CA THR A 9 -8.82 -12.81 13.32
C THR A 9 -7.47 -13.06 12.63
N PRO A 10 -6.84 -14.23 12.81
CA PRO A 10 -5.59 -14.55 12.12
C PRO A 10 -5.86 -14.89 10.65
N TYR A 11 -5.05 -14.31 9.76
CA TYR A 11 -5.03 -14.59 8.33
C TYR A 11 -3.63 -14.98 7.89
N ASN A 12 -3.56 -15.77 6.82
CA ASN A 12 -2.33 -15.96 6.07
C ASN A 12 -2.24 -14.88 4.99
N GLY A 13 -1.04 -14.59 4.49
CA GLY A 13 -0.83 -13.54 3.51
C GLY A 13 0.20 -13.89 2.45
N ILE A 14 -0.05 -13.45 1.21
CA ILE A 14 0.91 -13.47 0.11
C ILE A 14 1.11 -12.03 -0.36
N ILE A 15 2.37 -11.63 -0.54
CA ILE A 15 2.73 -10.30 -1.03
C ILE A 15 2.89 -10.39 -2.56
N SER A 16 2.22 -9.51 -3.30
CA SER A 16 2.33 -9.39 -4.76
C SER A 16 2.02 -7.97 -5.23
N ASP A 17 2.35 -7.67 -6.48
CA ASP A 17 2.00 -6.45 -7.21
C ASP A 17 0.55 -6.45 -7.75
N ILE A 18 -0.11 -7.60 -7.61
CA ILE A 18 -1.45 -7.87 -8.13
C ILE A 18 -2.38 -8.27 -6.99
N SER A 19 -3.63 -7.80 -7.02
CA SER A 19 -4.71 -8.29 -6.16
C SER A 19 -5.28 -9.60 -6.72
N ILE A 20 -5.44 -10.59 -5.84
CA ILE A 20 -6.02 -11.89 -6.17
C ILE A 20 -7.50 -11.83 -5.78
N GLN A 21 -8.40 -11.99 -6.76
CA GLN A 21 -9.86 -11.89 -6.58
C GLN A 21 -10.38 -10.48 -6.21
N GLY A 22 -9.55 -9.44 -6.29
CA GLY A 22 -10.00 -8.05 -6.20
C GLY A 22 -10.76 -7.60 -7.46
N GLY A 23 -11.63 -6.60 -7.32
CA GLY A 23 -12.37 -5.99 -8.42
C GLY A 23 -13.47 -6.86 -9.05
N VAL A 24 -14.17 -6.30 -10.04
CA VAL A 24 -15.36 -6.92 -10.67
C VAL A 24 -15.00 -7.98 -11.75
N ASN A 25 -13.72 -8.16 -12.13
CA ASN A 25 -13.34 -8.98 -13.30
C ASN A 25 -12.00 -9.76 -13.23
N THR A 26 -11.64 -10.47 -12.16
CA THR A 26 -10.29 -11.05 -12.03
C THR A 26 -10.18 -12.58 -12.03
N ASN A 27 -10.40 -13.20 -13.18
CA ASN A 27 -9.80 -14.53 -13.45
C ASN A 27 -8.30 -14.45 -13.81
N SER A 28 -7.71 -13.24 -13.87
CA SER A 28 -6.30 -13.01 -14.28
C SER A 28 -5.49 -12.07 -13.37
N GLY A 29 -6.07 -11.63 -12.23
CA GLY A 29 -5.47 -10.66 -11.31
C GLY A 29 -5.56 -9.20 -11.79
N ASP A 30 -5.73 -8.26 -10.84
CA ASP A 30 -5.76 -6.81 -11.11
C ASP A 30 -4.49 -6.14 -10.57
N PRO A 31 -3.60 -5.61 -11.44
CA PRO A 31 -2.46 -4.83 -11.01
C PRO A 31 -2.90 -3.56 -10.30
N LEU A 32 -2.22 -3.21 -9.21
CA LEU A 32 -2.52 -2.01 -8.43
C LEU A 32 -2.36 -0.74 -9.29
N ASP A 33 -3.34 0.17 -9.26
CA ASP A 33 -3.25 1.43 -10.01
C ASP A 33 -2.20 2.37 -9.38
N ILE A 34 -1.40 3.03 -10.22
CA ILE A 34 -0.33 3.95 -9.77
C ILE A 34 -0.89 5.11 -8.92
N LYS A 35 -2.15 5.51 -9.12
CA LYS A 35 -2.82 6.51 -8.29
C LYS A 35 -3.12 5.96 -6.90
N THR A 36 -3.52 4.70 -6.78
CA THR A 36 -3.69 4.05 -5.47
C THR A 36 -2.37 4.01 -4.72
N GLU A 37 -1.27 3.65 -5.40
CA GLU A 37 0.07 3.70 -4.81
C GLU A 37 0.44 5.11 -4.32
N TYR A 38 0.12 6.13 -5.12
CA TYR A 38 0.40 7.52 -4.78
C TYR A 38 -0.39 7.98 -3.55
N LEU A 39 -1.69 7.74 -3.52
CA LEU A 39 -2.55 8.09 -2.38
C LEU A 39 -2.10 7.37 -1.10
N TYR A 40 -1.79 6.08 -1.20
CA TYR A 40 -1.30 5.32 -0.05
C TYR A 40 0.07 5.82 0.43
N THR A 41 0.94 6.26 -0.48
CA THR A 41 2.22 6.90 -0.13
C THR A 41 2.00 8.23 0.62
N LEU A 42 1.06 9.05 0.19
CA LEU A 42 0.70 10.29 0.90
C LEU A 42 0.16 9.99 2.30
N PHE A 43 -0.62 8.92 2.46
CA PHE A 43 -1.12 8.46 3.75
C PHE A 43 0.00 8.00 4.68
N LEU A 44 0.92 7.15 4.20
CA LEU A 44 2.08 6.69 4.99
C LEU A 44 2.98 7.84 5.44
N ASN A 45 3.12 8.87 4.60
CA ASN A 45 3.87 10.08 4.92
C ASN A 45 3.10 11.07 5.82
N GLY A 46 1.87 10.73 6.24
CA GLY A 46 1.05 11.57 7.10
C GLY A 46 0.58 12.87 6.44
N VAL A 47 0.51 12.92 5.11
CA VAL A 47 0.00 14.08 4.35
C VAL A 47 -1.53 14.09 4.37
N ILE A 48 -2.15 12.92 4.16
CA ILE A 48 -3.60 12.69 4.14
C ILE A 48 -4.00 11.58 5.12
N GLY A 49 -5.30 11.38 5.39
CA GLY A 49 -5.79 10.28 6.22
C GLY A 49 -5.48 10.43 7.72
N LYS A 50 -5.37 11.67 8.21
CA LYS A 50 -4.99 12.00 9.59
C LYS A 50 -6.11 11.72 10.58
N THR A 51 -7.34 11.96 10.15
CA THR A 51 -8.56 11.73 10.95
C THR A 51 -9.28 10.48 10.47
N ASP A 52 -10.17 9.92 11.30
CA ASP A 52 -10.96 8.75 10.88
C ASP A 52 -11.89 9.08 9.69
N TYR A 53 -12.39 10.32 9.63
CA TYR A 53 -13.12 10.84 8.46
C TYR A 53 -12.28 10.80 7.19
N GLU A 54 -11.04 11.28 7.25
CA GLU A 54 -10.12 11.26 6.10
C GLU A 54 -9.72 9.85 5.70
N LYS A 55 -9.54 8.92 6.66
CA LYS A 55 -9.24 7.51 6.37
C LYS A 55 -10.38 6.82 5.63
N ILE A 56 -11.64 7.09 6.02
CA ILE A 56 -12.82 6.56 5.33
C ILE A 56 -12.88 7.13 3.91
N ALA A 57 -12.70 8.45 3.75
CA ALA A 57 -12.69 9.07 2.42
C ALA A 57 -11.58 8.51 1.52
N LEU A 58 -10.38 8.29 2.08
CA LEU A 58 -9.26 7.65 1.39
C LEU A 58 -9.60 6.23 0.94
N GLN A 59 -10.21 5.41 1.82
CA GLN A 59 -10.62 4.05 1.49
C GLN A 59 -11.63 4.03 0.33
N LEU A 60 -12.61 4.93 0.35
CA LEU A 60 -13.60 5.06 -0.73
C LEU A 60 -12.96 5.48 -2.05
N ALA A 61 -12.00 6.39 -2.01
CA ALA A 61 -11.27 6.82 -3.20
C ALA A 61 -10.48 5.66 -3.82
N ILE A 62 -9.75 4.90 -2.99
CA ILE A 62 -8.99 3.72 -3.44
C ILE A 62 -9.93 2.68 -4.06
N TRP A 63 -11.02 2.33 -3.39
CA TRP A 63 -11.98 1.38 -3.95
C TRP A 63 -12.58 1.82 -5.28
N ARG A 64 -12.76 3.13 -5.49
CA ARG A 64 -13.20 3.64 -6.80
C ARG A 64 -12.14 3.48 -7.87
N ILE A 65 -10.87 3.75 -7.54
CA ILE A 65 -9.76 3.63 -8.48
C ILE A 65 -9.60 2.16 -8.92
N GLU A 66 -9.68 1.25 -7.97
CA GLU A 66 -9.56 -0.21 -8.17
C GLU A 66 -10.87 -0.85 -8.68
N GLU A 67 -11.85 -0.07 -9.11
CA GLU A 67 -13.15 -0.55 -9.64
C GLU A 67 -13.86 -1.56 -8.72
N GLU A 68 -13.68 -1.47 -7.41
CA GLU A 68 -14.28 -2.35 -6.38
C GLU A 68 -15.77 -2.08 -6.16
N PHE A 69 -16.27 -1.03 -6.81
CA PHE A 69 -17.68 -0.73 -6.95
C PHE A 69 -18.15 -1.25 -8.32
N GLY A 70 -19.22 -2.05 -8.36
CA GLY A 70 -19.90 -2.42 -9.62
C GLY A 70 -20.44 -1.25 -10.47
N ASP A 71 -20.25 0.01 -10.05
CA ASP A 71 -20.44 1.24 -10.82
C ASP A 71 -19.28 2.19 -10.48
N PRO A 72 -18.30 2.38 -11.40
CA PRO A 72 -17.11 3.21 -11.18
C PRO A 72 -17.42 4.71 -11.04
N ASN A 73 -18.66 5.14 -11.27
CA ASN A 73 -19.09 6.52 -11.15
C ASN A 73 -19.76 6.85 -9.80
N ALA A 74 -20.04 5.86 -8.95
CA ALA A 74 -20.85 6.06 -7.76
C ALA A 74 -20.02 6.03 -6.45
N ILE A 75 -19.46 7.18 -6.04
CA ILE A 75 -19.10 7.36 -4.63
C ILE A 75 -20.39 7.69 -3.85
N GLY A 76 -20.79 6.82 -2.93
CA GLY A 76 -21.75 7.15 -1.86
C GLY A 76 -23.22 6.76 -2.08
N PHE A 77 -23.75 6.71 -3.31
CA PHE A 77 -25.21 6.55 -3.48
C PHE A 77 -25.71 5.13 -3.79
N ASN A 78 -24.98 4.30 -4.55
CA ASN A 78 -25.46 2.96 -4.96
C ASN A 78 -24.95 1.79 -4.10
N TYR A 79 -24.04 2.03 -3.14
CA TYR A 79 -23.36 0.98 -2.37
C TYR A 79 -23.73 0.92 -0.88
N GLY A 80 -24.89 1.47 -0.49
CA GLY A 80 -25.40 1.39 0.89
C GLY A 80 -24.78 2.41 1.86
N TYR A 81 -24.02 3.38 1.34
CA TYR A 81 -23.41 4.47 2.11
C TYR A 81 -24.28 5.72 2.22
N SER A 82 -25.61 5.58 2.12
CA SER A 82 -26.60 6.68 2.25
C SER A 82 -26.60 7.38 3.62
N PHE A 83 -25.69 6.99 4.53
CA PHE A 83 -25.51 7.54 5.87
C PHE A 83 -24.15 8.22 6.07
N LEU A 84 -23.26 8.20 5.06
CA LEU A 84 -22.00 8.94 5.17
C LEU A 84 -22.26 10.44 5.01
N PRO A 85 -21.67 11.29 5.87
CA PRO A 85 -21.73 12.74 5.69
C PRO A 85 -21.21 13.18 4.32
N ASP A 86 -21.83 14.21 3.74
CA ASP A 86 -21.45 14.77 2.43
C ASP A 86 -19.98 15.21 2.39
N GLU A 87 -19.40 15.59 3.54
CA GLU A 87 -17.99 15.97 3.61
C GLU A 87 -17.05 14.79 3.30
N ILE A 88 -17.40 13.56 3.71
CA ILE A 88 -16.62 12.36 3.39
C ILE A 88 -16.67 12.07 1.90
N ILE A 89 -17.87 12.17 1.30
CA ILE A 89 -18.08 11.92 -0.13
C ILE A 89 -17.31 12.96 -0.96
N THR A 90 -17.36 14.22 -0.55
CA THR A 90 -16.63 15.31 -1.19
C THR A 90 -15.12 15.06 -1.13
N LEU A 91 -14.60 14.74 0.06
CA LEU A 91 -13.18 14.47 0.25
C LEU A 91 -12.70 13.23 -0.52
N ALA A 92 -13.53 12.18 -0.61
CA ALA A 92 -13.21 11.00 -1.42
C ALA A 92 -13.11 11.35 -2.91
N ASN A 93 -13.99 12.22 -3.42
CA ASN A 93 -13.89 12.73 -4.79
C ASN A 93 -12.63 13.59 -4.99
N ASP A 94 -12.25 14.41 -4.00
CA ASP A 94 -11.02 15.20 -4.04
C ASP A 94 -9.79 14.30 -4.14
N TYR A 95 -9.70 13.24 -3.32
CA TYR A 95 -8.62 12.26 -3.40
C TYR A 95 -8.58 11.52 -4.73
N TYR A 96 -9.73 11.09 -5.26
CA TYR A 96 -9.83 10.48 -6.58
C TYR A 96 -9.34 11.41 -7.71
N GLY A 97 -9.59 12.72 -7.56
CA GLY A 97 -9.17 13.78 -8.49
C GLY A 97 -7.70 14.18 -8.41
N LEU A 98 -6.94 13.69 -7.42
CA LEU A 98 -5.51 13.99 -7.31
C LEU A 98 -4.73 13.43 -8.52
N SER A 99 -3.83 14.25 -9.04
CA SER A 99 -2.94 13.88 -10.13
C SER A 99 -1.65 13.26 -9.59
N VAL A 100 -1.22 12.18 -10.22
CA VAL A 100 0.06 11.53 -9.90
C VAL A 100 1.19 12.33 -10.56
N PRO A 101 2.25 12.70 -9.82
CA PRO A 101 3.43 13.33 -10.41
C PRO A 101 4.06 12.44 -11.50
N PRO A 102 4.55 13.01 -12.61
CA PRO A 102 5.07 12.23 -13.73
C PRO A 102 6.33 11.42 -13.41
N ASP A 103 7.04 11.79 -12.35
CA ASP A 103 8.26 11.16 -11.83
C ASP A 103 7.99 10.27 -10.60
N PHE A 104 6.74 10.08 -10.22
CA PHE A 104 6.38 9.20 -9.11
C PHE A 104 6.71 7.74 -9.46
N ILE A 105 7.47 7.10 -8.58
CA ILE A 105 7.76 5.67 -8.65
C ILE A 105 7.07 5.01 -7.47
N GLY A 106 6.14 4.11 -7.81
CA GLY A 106 5.42 3.26 -6.88
C GLY A 106 6.35 2.31 -6.12
N ASN A 107 6.01 2.07 -4.85
CA ASN A 107 6.69 1.11 -3.99
C ASN A 107 5.69 0.52 -2.97
N ILE A 108 4.44 0.41 -3.41
CA ILE A 108 3.36 -0.18 -2.65
C ILE A 108 3.03 -1.54 -3.27
N MET A 109 2.84 -2.53 -2.42
CA MET A 109 2.43 -3.87 -2.82
C MET A 109 1.13 -4.25 -2.14
N VAL A 110 0.46 -5.25 -2.71
CA VAL A 110 -0.76 -5.84 -2.19
C VAL A 110 -0.39 -7.04 -1.30
N LEU A 111 -0.88 -7.02 -0.08
CA LEU A 111 -0.90 -8.16 0.83
C LEU A 111 -2.26 -8.84 0.68
N ASN A 112 -2.29 -9.90 -0.13
CA ASN A 112 -3.46 -10.73 -0.34
C ASN A 112 -3.67 -11.62 0.88
N LEU A 113 -4.75 -11.35 1.62
CA LEU A 113 -5.08 -12.09 2.84
C LEU A 113 -6.03 -13.24 2.53
N TYR A 114 -5.83 -14.36 3.22
CA TYR A 114 -6.73 -15.51 3.11
C TYR A 114 -6.86 -16.26 4.45
N THR A 115 -8.02 -16.88 4.64
CA THR A 115 -8.31 -17.68 5.82
C THR A 115 -7.54 -19.00 5.81
N SER A 116 -7.55 -19.73 6.92
CA SER A 116 -6.98 -21.09 6.98
C SER A 116 -7.63 -22.09 6.02
N SER A 117 -8.87 -21.82 5.57
CA SER A 117 -9.57 -22.61 4.55
C SER A 117 -9.23 -22.19 3.12
N GLY A 118 -8.38 -21.17 2.93
CA GLY A 118 -7.97 -20.69 1.61
C GLY A 118 -8.95 -19.70 0.95
N ALA A 119 -9.94 -19.17 1.69
CA ALA A 119 -10.83 -18.14 1.17
C ALA A 119 -10.15 -16.76 1.27
N TYR A 120 -10.14 -16.00 0.18
CA TYR A 120 -9.60 -14.64 0.16
C TYR A 120 -10.51 -13.67 0.93
N VAL A 121 -9.89 -12.64 1.49
CA VAL A 121 -10.55 -11.53 2.19
C VAL A 121 -9.87 -10.23 1.77
N GLN A 122 -10.48 -9.11 2.20
CA GLN A 122 -10.04 -7.77 1.83
C GLN A 122 -8.51 -7.61 1.99
N SER A 123 -7.85 -7.44 0.85
CA SER A 123 -6.42 -7.21 0.75
C SER A 123 -5.99 -5.93 1.45
N GLN A 124 -4.74 -5.91 1.91
CA GLN A 124 -4.13 -4.75 2.55
C GLN A 124 -3.00 -4.21 1.70
N LEU A 125 -2.78 -2.89 1.73
CA LEU A 125 -1.63 -2.29 1.08
C LEU A 125 -0.46 -2.23 2.05
N ILE A 126 0.74 -2.50 1.55
CA ILE A 126 1.98 -2.41 2.31
C ILE A 126 3.03 -1.66 1.51
N SER A 127 3.92 -0.92 2.18
CA SER A 127 5.11 -0.42 1.53
C SER A 127 6.22 -1.47 1.63
N THR A 128 6.88 -1.77 0.52
CA THR A 128 8.07 -2.61 0.56
C THR A 128 9.28 -1.82 1.02
N PRO A 129 10.12 -2.36 1.91
CA PRO A 129 11.39 -1.72 2.23
C PRO A 129 12.26 -1.67 0.96
N VAL A 130 12.53 -0.47 0.44
CA VAL A 130 13.61 -0.30 -0.54
C VAL A 130 14.91 -0.50 0.24
N PRO A 131 15.84 -1.37 -0.23
CA PRO A 131 17.15 -1.48 0.39
C PRO A 131 17.79 -0.10 0.42
N GLU A 132 18.02 0.48 1.59
CA GLU A 132 18.53 1.85 1.65
C GLU A 132 19.96 1.83 1.08
N PRO A 133 20.24 2.54 -0.02
CA PRO A 133 21.57 2.53 -0.63
C PRO A 133 22.65 2.99 0.37
N ALA A 134 22.25 3.82 1.33
CA ALA A 134 23.10 4.33 2.40
C ALA A 134 23.53 3.24 3.39
N THR A 135 22.69 2.25 3.74
CA THR A 135 23.10 1.15 4.64
C THR A 135 24.07 0.20 3.95
N LEU A 136 23.89 -0.06 2.64
CA LEU A 136 24.87 -0.84 1.86
C LEU A 136 26.20 -0.09 1.70
N LEU A 137 26.14 1.23 1.48
CA LEU A 137 27.33 2.08 1.43
C LEU A 137 28.03 2.18 2.80
N LEU A 138 27.27 2.30 3.89
CA LEU A 138 27.79 2.31 5.25
C LEU A 138 28.40 0.96 5.63
N LEU A 139 27.75 -0.14 5.27
CA LEU A 139 28.28 -1.50 5.44
C LEU A 139 29.57 -1.69 4.65
N GLY A 140 29.58 -1.30 3.37
CA GLY A 140 30.75 -1.38 2.51
C GLY A 140 31.92 -0.53 3.02
N SER A 141 31.66 0.72 3.39
CA SER A 141 32.69 1.62 3.95
C SER A 141 33.18 1.16 5.33
N GLY A 142 32.29 0.63 6.17
CA GLY A 142 32.62 0.02 7.46
C GLY A 142 33.57 -1.18 7.30
N LEU A 143 33.28 -2.09 6.38
CA LEU A 143 34.12 -3.26 6.09
C LEU A 143 35.50 -2.85 5.54
N VAL A 144 35.57 -1.84 4.67
CA VAL A 144 36.84 -1.28 4.19
C VAL A 144 37.65 -0.69 5.35
N GLY A 145 37.01 0.09 6.23
CA GLY A 145 37.63 0.65 7.42
C GLY A 145 38.20 -0.43 8.35
N PHE A 146 37.43 -1.48 8.63
CA PHE A 146 37.88 -2.64 9.42
C PHE A 146 39.04 -3.38 8.75
N GLY A 147 39.00 -3.60 7.43
CA GLY A 147 40.07 -4.28 6.70
C GLY A 147 41.41 -3.53 6.75
N ILE A 148 41.38 -2.20 6.62
CA ILE A 148 42.58 -1.35 6.68
C ILE A 148 43.17 -1.34 8.09
N LEU A 149 42.34 -1.15 9.12
CA LEU A 149 42.77 -1.12 10.52
C LEU A 149 43.26 -2.50 10.99
N GLY A 150 42.59 -3.56 10.57
CA GLY A 150 42.99 -4.95 10.84
C GLY A 150 44.38 -5.26 10.27
N ARG A 151 44.64 -4.95 9.00
CA ARG A 151 45.96 -5.18 8.38
C ARG A 151 47.10 -4.45 9.09
N LYS A 152 46.88 -3.23 9.59
CA LYS A 152 47.90 -2.47 10.35
C LYS A 152 48.23 -3.11 11.69
N ARG A 153 47.28 -3.76 12.36
CA ARG A 153 47.51 -4.44 13.65
C ARG A 153 48.28 -5.76 13.47
N PHE A 154 47.98 -6.54 12.44
CA PHE A 154 48.68 -7.81 12.21
C PHE A 154 50.13 -7.63 11.71
N ARG A 155 50.43 -6.57 10.95
CA ARG A 155 51.82 -6.29 10.52
C ARG A 155 52.76 -5.77 11.61
N ARG A 156 52.24 -5.35 12.78
CA ARG A 156 53.05 -4.90 13.93
C ARG A 156 53.46 -6.02 14.88
N LYS A 157 53.02 -7.27 14.64
CA LYS A 157 53.32 -8.44 15.48
C LYS A 157 54.36 -9.41 14.89
N ASN A 158 54.97 -9.05 13.76
CA ASN A 158 56.15 -9.70 13.20
C ASN A 158 57.30 -8.70 13.16
#